data_AF-A0A091MB98-F1
#
_entry.id   AF-A0A091MB98-F1
#
_cell.length_a   1.000
_cell.length_b   1.000
_cell.length_c   1.000
_cell.angle_alpha   90.00
_cell.angle_beta   90.00
_cell.angle_gamma   90.00
#
_symmetry.space_group_name_H-M   'P 1'
#
loop_
_entity.id
_entity.type
_entity.pdbx_description
1 polymer ?
#
loop_
_entity_poly.entity_id
_entity_poly.type
_entity_poly.pdbx_seq_one_letter_code
_entity_poly.pdbx_strand_id
1 'polypeptide(L)'
;GLSERPKSAAASRIIGISLQEAQQILNVSNLNPEEIQKNYDHLFKVNDKSVGGSFYLQSKVVRAKERLDEELRIQAKDEKEKEWKAET
;
A
#
# COMPACT_ATOMS: atom_id res chain seq x y z
N GLY A 1 -23.52 16.21 7.00
CA GLY A 1 -23.18 15.95 5.58
C GLY A 1 -22.26 14.75 5.53
N LEU A 2 -22.51 13.81 4.62
CA LEU A 2 -21.73 12.56 4.47
C LEU A 2 -20.34 12.81 3.84
N SER A 3 -19.58 13.77 4.37
CA SER A 3 -18.20 13.97 3.98
C SER A 3 -17.37 12.78 4.46
N GLU A 4 -17.03 11.91 3.52
CA GLU A 4 -15.79 11.14 3.53
C GLU A 4 -15.59 10.18 4.71
N ARG A 5 -16.27 9.04 4.68
CA ARG A 5 -15.65 7.84 5.29
C ARG A 5 -14.43 7.52 4.41
N PRO A 6 -13.19 7.71 4.89
CA PRO A 6 -12.04 7.96 4.01
C PRO A 6 -11.75 6.75 3.13
N LYS A 7 -11.59 6.97 1.81
CA LYS A 7 -11.33 5.93 0.78
C LYS A 7 -10.24 4.93 1.26
N SER A 8 -9.22 5.45 1.93
CA SER A 8 -8.13 4.72 2.59
C SER A 8 -8.60 3.69 3.65
N ALA A 9 -9.58 4.02 4.51
CA ALA A 9 -10.10 3.09 5.51
C ALA A 9 -10.96 1.98 4.88
N ALA A 10 -11.63 2.26 3.75
CA ALA A 10 -12.33 1.23 2.99
C ALA A 10 -11.35 0.25 2.33
N ALA A 11 -10.26 0.75 1.75
CA ALA A 11 -9.19 -0.07 1.20
C ALA A 11 -8.59 -1.03 2.25
N SER A 12 -8.33 -0.53 3.47
CA SER A 12 -7.83 -1.38 4.56
C SER A 12 -8.77 -2.54 4.90
N ARG A 13 -10.09 -2.32 4.86
CA ARG A 13 -11.09 -3.40 5.09
C ARG A 13 -11.13 -4.43 3.97
N ILE A 14 -10.92 -4.01 2.73
CA ILE A 14 -10.93 -4.91 1.55
C ILE A 14 -9.66 -5.76 1.51
N ILE A 15 -8.50 -5.13 1.72
CA ILE A 15 -7.19 -5.80 1.60
C ILE A 15 -6.88 -6.61 2.85
N GLY A 16 -7.41 -6.20 4.00
CA GLY A 16 -7.32 -6.93 5.28
C GLY A 16 -6.16 -6.50 6.17
N ILE A 17 -5.49 -5.40 5.85
CA ILE A 17 -4.42 -4.79 6.67
C ILE A 17 -4.54 -3.25 6.63
N SER A 18 -4.07 -2.60 7.68
CA SER A 18 -4.03 -1.13 7.74
C SER A 18 -2.90 -0.55 6.89
N LEU A 19 -3.00 0.75 6.55
CA LEU A 19 -1.90 1.47 5.89
C LEU A 19 -0.61 1.42 6.72
N GLN A 20 -0.74 1.63 8.04
CA GLN A 20 0.38 1.60 8.97
C GLN A 20 1.03 0.21 9.05
N GLU A 21 0.22 -0.85 9.10
CA GLU A 21 0.73 -2.23 9.07
C GLU A 21 1.48 -2.52 7.77
N ALA A 22 0.95 -2.06 6.62
CA ALA A 22 1.61 -2.22 5.33
C ALA A 22 2.97 -1.49 5.28
N GLN A 23 3.04 -0.26 5.80
CA GLN A 23 4.27 0.52 5.92
C GLN A 23 5.31 -0.19 6.81
N GLN A 24 4.88 -0.76 7.94
CA GLN A 24 5.76 -1.51 8.84
C GLN A 24 6.28 -2.80 8.18
N ILE A 25 5.43 -3.55 7.49
CA ILE A 25 5.83 -4.79 6.80
C ILE A 25 6.87 -4.50 5.72
N LEU A 26 6.67 -3.44 4.91
CA LEU A 26 7.61 -3.06 3.85
C LEU A 26 8.74 -2.15 4.31
N ASN A 27 8.80 -1.82 5.60
CA ASN A 27 9.80 -0.93 6.18
C ASN A 27 9.95 0.39 5.39
N VAL A 28 8.83 1.06 5.15
CA VAL A 28 8.79 2.36 4.47
C VAL A 28 8.08 3.39 5.35
N SER A 29 8.62 4.61 5.41
CA SER A 29 8.01 5.70 6.18
C SER A 29 7.16 6.64 5.32
N ASN A 30 7.45 6.70 4.02
CA ASN A 30 6.75 7.54 3.06
C ASN A 30 6.18 6.69 1.92
N LEU A 31 5.18 7.23 1.21
CA LEU A 31 4.62 6.61 0.01
C LEU A 31 5.46 6.94 -1.22
N ASN A 32 6.72 6.53 -1.22
CA ASN A 32 7.58 6.62 -2.39
C ASN A 32 7.48 5.32 -3.21
N PRO A 33 6.97 5.35 -4.47
CA PRO A 33 6.83 4.14 -5.29
C PRO A 33 8.13 3.36 -5.51
N GLU A 34 9.27 4.04 -5.67
CA GLU A 34 10.55 3.39 -5.89
C GLU A 34 11.04 2.64 -4.64
N GLU A 35 10.88 3.26 -3.47
CA GLU A 35 11.26 2.67 -2.18
C GLU A 35 10.37 1.45 -1.86
N ILE A 36 9.06 1.58 -2.09
CA ILE A 36 8.08 0.50 -1.92
C ILE A 36 8.45 -0.69 -2.81
N GLN A 37 8.71 -0.45 -4.10
CA GLN A 37 9.05 -1.51 -5.05
C GLN A 37 10.37 -2.20 -4.67
N LYS A 38 11.40 -1.43 -4.33
CA LYS A 38 12.70 -1.97 -3.91
C LYS A 38 12.58 -2.85 -2.66
N ASN A 39 11.90 -2.39 -1.62
CA ASN A 39 11.76 -3.14 -0.38
C ASN A 39 10.87 -4.37 -0.58
N TYR A 40 9.81 -4.25 -1.39
CA TYR A 40 8.97 -5.39 -1.78
C TYR A 40 9.80 -6.47 -2.47
N ASP A 41 10.59 -6.14 -3.49
CA ASP A 41 11.35 -7.13 -4.25
C ASP A 41 12.37 -7.87 -3.35
N HIS A 42 13.02 -7.12 -2.45
CA HIS A 42 13.93 -7.70 -1.47
C HIS A 42 13.18 -8.66 -0.52
N LEU A 43 12.14 -8.19 0.15
CA LEU A 43 11.39 -8.96 1.14
C LEU A 43 10.67 -10.15 0.53
N PHE A 44 10.13 -10.01 -0.68
CA PHE A 44 9.47 -11.09 -1.40
C PHE A 44 10.45 -12.22 -1.74
N LYS A 45 11.66 -11.85 -2.22
CA LYS A 45 12.71 -12.80 -2.59
C LYS A 45 13.27 -13.56 -1.39
N VAL A 46 13.56 -12.88 -0.28
CA VAL A 46 14.14 -13.54 0.91
C VAL A 46 13.13 -14.42 1.67
N ASN A 47 11.82 -14.22 1.44
CA ASN A 47 10.77 -15.05 2.02
C ASN A 47 10.29 -16.17 1.08
N ASP A 48 10.94 -16.37 -0.07
CA ASP A 48 10.58 -17.44 -0.99
C ASP A 48 10.81 -18.84 -0.36
N LYS A 49 9.86 -19.76 -0.54
CA LYS A 49 9.95 -21.12 0.03
C LYS A 49 11.18 -21.89 -0.45
N SER A 50 11.61 -21.66 -1.69
CA SER A 50 12.75 -22.37 -2.29
C SER A 50 14.08 -22.05 -1.60
N VAL A 51 14.17 -20.92 -0.91
CA VAL A 51 15.35 -20.51 -0.15
C VAL A 51 15.15 -20.64 1.38
N GLY A 52 14.15 -21.41 1.81
CA GLY A 52 13.84 -21.63 3.23
C GLY A 52 12.96 -20.56 3.87
N GLY A 53 12.34 -19.68 3.07
CA GLY A 53 11.37 -18.69 3.53
C GLY A 53 9.98 -19.26 3.84
N SER A 54 9.09 -18.39 4.32
CA SER A 54 7.72 -18.76 4.71
C SER A 54 6.70 -18.18 3.74
N PHE A 55 5.79 -19.03 3.26
CA PHE A 55 4.64 -18.60 2.46
C PHE A 55 3.82 -17.51 3.13
N TYR A 56 3.65 -17.65 4.44
CA TYR A 56 2.83 -16.75 5.22
C TYR A 56 3.44 -15.36 5.24
N LEU A 57 4.75 -15.29 5.47
CA LEU A 57 5.49 -14.02 5.45
C LEU A 57 5.54 -13.42 4.05
N GLN A 58 5.81 -14.22 3.02
CA GLN A 58 5.75 -13.76 1.63
C GLN A 58 4.35 -13.24 1.26
N SER A 59 3.29 -13.92 1.68
CA SER A 59 1.91 -13.45 1.46
C SER A 59 1.62 -12.14 2.18
N LYS A 60 2.16 -11.93 3.39
CA LYS A 60 2.06 -10.66 4.12
C LYS A 60 2.76 -9.52 3.39
N VAL A 61 3.94 -9.78 2.81
CA VAL A 61 4.68 -8.83 1.96
C VAL A 61 3.86 -8.44 0.72
N VAL A 62 3.21 -9.40 0.07
CA VAL A 62 2.29 -9.13 -1.06
C VAL A 62 1.12 -8.25 -0.64
N ARG A 63 0.42 -8.58 0.45
CA ARG A 63 -0.71 -7.77 0.95
C ARG A 63 -0.28 -6.35 1.32
N ALA A 64 0.90 -6.20 1.93
CA ALA A 64 1.48 -4.90 2.24
C ALA A 64 1.67 -4.06 0.97
N LYS A 65 2.24 -4.64 -0.09
CA LYS A 65 2.40 -3.95 -1.37
C LYS A 65 1.06 -3.52 -1.96
N GLU A 66 0.11 -4.44 -2.08
CA GLU A 66 -1.25 -4.15 -2.59
C GLU A 66 -1.89 -2.97 -1.84
N ARG A 67 -1.72 -2.92 -0.52
CA ARG A 67 -2.26 -1.83 0.30
C ARG A 67 -1.59 -0.49 0.02
N LEU A 68 -0.26 -0.44 -0.14
CA LEU A 68 0.45 0.80 -0.45
C LEU A 68 0.17 1.29 -1.88
N ASP A 69 0.12 0.38 -2.84
CA ASP A 69 -0.22 0.69 -4.24
C ASP A 69 -1.63 1.30 -4.35
N GLU A 70 -2.60 0.76 -3.60
CA GLU A 70 -3.94 1.32 -3.53
C GLU A 70 -3.97 2.71 -2.87
N GLU A 71 -3.13 2.96 -1.86
CA GLU A 71 -3.02 4.29 -1.25
C GLU A 71 -2.49 5.32 -2.25
N LEU A 72 -1.43 4.98 -2.99
CA LEU A 72 -0.89 5.82 -4.06
C LEU A 72 -1.96 6.16 -5.10
N ARG A 73 -2.78 5.16 -5.48
CA ARG A 73 -3.88 5.35 -6.43
C ARG A 73 -4.98 6.26 -5.89
N ILE A 74 -5.27 6.19 -4.58
CA ILE A 74 -6.24 7.06 -3.91
C ILE A 74 -5.71 8.50 -3.91
N GLN A 75 -4.46 8.72 -3.50
CA GLN A 75 -3.84 10.05 -3.46
C GLN A 75 -3.80 10.72 -4.83
N ALA A 76 -3.37 10.00 -5.86
CA ALA A 76 -3.34 10.54 -7.23
C ALA A 76 -4.74 10.91 -7.77
N LYS A 77 -5.80 10.20 -7.33
CA LYS A 77 -7.18 10.57 -7.70
C LYS A 77 -7.66 11.81 -6.94
N ASP A 78 -7.36 11.88 -5.66
CA ASP A 78 -7.74 13.02 -4.82
C ASP A 78 -7.03 14.31 -5.25
N GLU A 79 -5.78 14.21 -5.73
CA GLU A 79 -5.04 15.32 -6.33
C GLU A 79 -5.71 15.82 -7.62
N LYS A 80 -6.01 14.92 -8.56
CA LYS A 80 -6.73 15.27 -9.80
C LYS A 80 -8.11 15.88 -9.54
N GLU A 81 -8.85 15.34 -8.57
CA GLU A 81 -10.16 15.89 -8.17
C GLU A 81 -10.04 17.31 -7.58
N LYS A 82 -8.95 17.62 -6.88
CA LYS A 82 -8.67 18.96 -6.34
C LYS A 82 -8.26 19.94 -7.44
N GLU A 83 -7.39 19.52 -8.36
CA GLU A 83 -6.97 20.33 -9.51
C GLU A 83 -8.17 20.71 -10.38
N TRP A 84 -9.01 19.73 -10.74
CA TRP A 84 -10.22 19.97 -11.53
C TRP A 84 -11.14 21.01 -10.87
N LYS A 85 -11.37 20.91 -9.55
CA LYS A 85 -12.21 21.86 -8.81
C LYS A 85 -11.59 23.25 -8.65
N ALA A 86 -10.27 23.37 -8.76
CA ALA A 86 -9.59 24.66 -8.72
C ALA A 86 -9.66 25.39 -10.07
N GLU A 87 -9.85 24.64 -11.17
CA GLU A 87 -9.94 25.17 -12.54
C GLU A 87 -11.38 25.50 -12.99
N THR A 88 -12.40 25.02 -12.29
CA THR A 88 -13.84 25.27 -12.58
C THR A 88 -14.51 26.15 -11.53
#